data_AF-A0A380H519-F1
#
_entry.id   AF-A0A380H519-F1
#
_cell.length_a   1.000
_cell.length_b   1.000
_cell.length_c   1.000
_cell.angle_alpha   90.00
_cell.angle_beta   90.00
_cell.angle_gamma   90.00
#
_symmetry.space_group_name_H-M   'P 1'
#
loop_
_entity.id
_entity.type
_entity.pdbx_description
1 polymer ?
#
loop_
_entity_poly.entity_id
_entity_poly.type
_entity_poly.pdbx_seq_one_letter_code
_entity_poly.pdbx_strand_id
1 'polypeptide(L)'
;MWTVAKIRADYEGWWLFEDWPEKVVERFNFNSYEDMLKQYRQLVCKCKECFDNYVVGKYNIYAFYNNCDLNYCDDCEEDLQIFYSFIILKNNEVYFNLPKID
;
A
#
# COMPACT_ATOMS: atom_id res chain seq x y z
N MET A 1 12.80 -14.62 -2.48
CA MET A 1 12.71 -13.53 -1.50
C MET A 1 11.37 -12.83 -1.66
N TRP A 2 10.69 -12.55 -0.56
CA TRP A 2 9.42 -11.84 -0.55
C TRP A 2 9.56 -10.51 0.17
N THR A 3 8.86 -9.49 -0.30
CA THR A 3 8.88 -8.16 0.33
C THR A 3 7.46 -7.63 0.44
N VAL A 4 7.10 -7.10 1.59
CA VAL A 4 5.93 -6.21 1.76
C VAL A 4 6.46 -4.78 1.72
N ALA A 5 6.07 -3.99 0.73
CA ALA A 5 6.45 -2.58 0.65
C ALA A 5 5.25 -1.71 1.00
N LYS A 6 5.42 -0.82 1.97
CA LYS A 6 4.44 0.21 2.32
C LYS A 6 4.62 1.40 1.40
N ILE A 7 3.52 1.82 0.78
CA ILE A 7 3.46 2.97 -0.11
C ILE A 7 2.73 4.11 0.60
N ARG A 8 3.17 5.34 0.36
CA ARG A 8 2.46 6.59 0.68
C ARG A 8 2.40 7.44 -0.58
N ALA A 9 1.20 7.77 -1.06
CA ALA A 9 1.02 8.57 -2.27
C ALA A 9 -0.30 9.34 -2.24
N ASP A 10 -0.41 10.32 -3.13
CA ASP A 10 -1.45 11.34 -3.25
C ASP A 10 -2.57 10.99 -4.25
N TYR A 11 -2.56 9.77 -4.80
CA TYR A 11 -3.57 9.23 -5.71
C TYR A 11 -3.60 7.71 -5.61
N GLU A 12 -4.73 7.03 -5.81
CA GLU A 12 -4.78 5.56 -5.83
C GLU A 12 -4.23 4.95 -7.13
N GLY A 13 -3.79 3.68 -7.09
CA GLY A 13 -3.35 2.97 -8.29
C GLY A 13 -1.90 3.26 -8.71
N TRP A 14 -1.07 3.85 -7.84
CA TRP A 14 0.35 4.16 -8.11
C TRP A 14 1.16 3.00 -8.70
N TRP A 15 0.83 1.75 -8.37
CA TRP A 15 1.54 0.56 -8.86
C TRP A 15 1.44 0.36 -10.38
N LEU A 16 0.66 1.19 -11.08
CA LEU A 16 0.57 1.23 -12.53
C LEU A 16 1.67 2.08 -13.18
N PHE A 17 2.38 2.93 -12.42
CA PHE A 17 3.39 3.85 -12.92
C PHE A 17 4.80 3.38 -12.58
N GLU A 18 5.78 3.65 -13.44
CA GLU A 18 7.16 3.13 -13.26
C GLU A 18 7.89 3.72 -12.04
N ASP A 19 7.49 4.90 -11.60
CA ASP A 19 8.06 5.66 -10.49
C ASP A 19 7.50 5.24 -9.11
N TRP A 20 6.55 4.30 -9.06
CA TRP A 20 5.98 3.80 -7.81
C TRP A 20 7.04 3.42 -6.74
N PRO A 21 8.24 2.88 -7.07
CA PRO A 21 9.24 2.55 -6.06
C PRO A 21 9.71 3.75 -5.23
N GLU A 22 9.61 4.96 -5.75
CA GLU A 22 9.97 6.21 -5.06
C GLU A 22 8.96 6.56 -3.95
N LYS A 23 7.73 6.05 -4.05
CA LYS A 23 6.65 6.24 -3.07
C LYS A 23 6.76 5.25 -1.89
N VAL A 24 7.75 4.36 -1.90
CA VAL A 24 7.95 3.36 -0.84
C VAL A 24 8.53 4.01 0.41
N VAL A 25 7.78 3.95 1.50
CA VAL A 25 8.20 4.51 2.79
C VAL A 25 8.71 3.44 3.76
N GLU A 26 8.39 2.16 3.54
CA GLU A 26 8.83 1.07 4.40
C GLU A 26 8.91 -0.26 3.63
N ARG A 27 9.85 -1.15 4.01
CA ARG A 27 9.99 -2.48 3.43
C ARG A 27 10.21 -3.53 4.50
N PHE A 28 9.48 -4.63 4.40
CA PHE A 28 9.64 -5.82 5.24
C PHE A 28 10.03 -7.00 4.35
N ASN A 29 11.14 -7.67 4.64
CA ASN A 29 11.65 -8.77 3.83
C ASN A 29 11.45 -10.12 4.53
N PHE A 30 11.12 -11.14 3.74
CA PHE A 30 10.81 -12.48 4.21
C PHE A 30 11.40 -13.54 3.29
N ASN A 31 11.73 -14.69 3.86
CA ASN A 31 12.24 -15.84 3.12
C ASN A 31 11.13 -16.77 2.62
N SER A 32 9.96 -16.77 3.29
CA SER A 32 8.81 -17.61 2.95
C SER A 32 7.58 -16.77 2.56
N TYR A 33 6.69 -17.37 1.77
CA TYR A 33 5.40 -16.77 1.44
C TYR A 33 4.50 -16.68 2.68
N GLU A 34 4.55 -17.67 3.56
CA GLU A 34 3.70 -17.76 4.75
C GLU A 34 4.01 -16.64 5.75
N ASP A 35 5.29 -16.38 6.04
CA ASP A 35 5.69 -15.31 6.94
C ASP A 35 5.32 -13.93 6.35
N MET A 36 5.54 -13.76 5.06
CA MET A 36 5.14 -12.55 4.34
C MET A 36 3.63 -12.33 4.44
N LEU A 37 2.83 -13.36 4.15
CA LEU A 37 1.37 -13.26 4.16
C LEU A 37 0.84 -13.00 5.57
N LYS A 38 1.46 -13.59 6.59
CA LYS A 38 1.15 -13.33 7.99
C LYS A 38 1.37 -11.86 8.33
N GLN A 39 2.52 -11.29 7.96
CA GLN A 39 2.78 -9.86 8.17
C GLN A 39 1.79 -8.99 7.40
N TYR A 40 1.55 -9.29 6.12
CA TYR A 40 0.62 -8.54 5.28
C TYR A 40 -0.79 -8.48 5.91
N ARG A 41 -1.30 -9.62 6.38
CA ARG A 41 -2.60 -9.69 7.08
C ARG A 41 -2.62 -8.81 8.33
N GLN A 42 -1.58 -8.89 9.17
CA GLN A 42 -1.48 -8.08 10.39
C GLN A 42 -1.46 -6.57 10.08
N LEU A 43 -0.72 -6.17 9.06
CA LEU A 43 -0.66 -4.77 8.62
C LEU A 43 -2.02 -4.29 8.11
N VAL A 44 -2.69 -5.08 7.27
CA VAL A 44 -4.03 -4.75 6.76
C VAL A 44 -5.05 -4.63 7.90
N CYS A 45 -5.10 -5.58 8.83
CA CYS A 45 -6.02 -5.52 9.97
C CYS A 45 -5.74 -4.29 10.84
N LYS A 46 -4.46 -4.01 11.15
CA LYS A 46 -4.08 -2.81 11.90
C LYS A 46 -4.51 -1.52 11.19
N CYS A 47 -4.34 -1.45 9.87
CA CYS A 47 -4.79 -0.30 9.10
C CYS A 47 -6.31 -0.15 9.11
N LYS A 48 -7.09 -1.24 9.02
CA LYS A 48 -8.56 -1.18 9.18
C LYS A 48 -9.00 -0.66 10.55
N GLU A 49 -8.19 -0.83 11.60
CA GLU A 49 -8.48 -0.28 12.94
C GLU A 49 -8.04 1.19 13.09
N CYS A 50 -7.01 1.61 12.37
CA CYS A 50 -6.36 2.93 12.55
C CYS A 50 -6.81 3.99 11.54
N PHE A 51 -7.40 3.58 10.42
CA PHE A 51 -7.88 4.47 9.36
C PHE A 51 -9.41 4.47 9.33
N ASP A 52 -9.98 5.64 9.12
CA ASP A 52 -11.42 5.85 9.03
C ASP A 52 -12.00 5.25 7.74
N ASN A 53 -11.19 5.23 6.67
CA ASN A 53 -11.64 4.79 5.35
C ASN A 53 -10.60 3.88 4.67
N TYR A 54 -11.12 3.00 3.82
CA TYR A 54 -10.32 2.28 2.86
C TYR A 54 -11.15 1.86 1.65
N VAL A 55 -10.46 1.66 0.53
CA VAL A 55 -11.03 1.01 -0.65
C VAL A 55 -10.19 -0.21 -1.04
N VAL A 56 -10.84 -1.20 -1.64
CA VAL A 56 -10.17 -2.39 -2.18
C VAL A 56 -10.18 -2.29 -3.69
N GLY A 57 -9.01 -2.00 -4.25
CA GLY A 57 -8.80 -1.83 -5.68
C GLY A 57 -8.52 -3.14 -6.42
N LYS A 58 -7.96 -2.99 -7.62
CA LYS A 58 -7.52 -4.12 -8.46
C LYS A 58 -6.52 -5.00 -7.69
N TYR A 59 -6.56 -6.31 -7.95
CA TYR A 59 -5.66 -7.30 -7.32
C TYR A 59 -5.77 -7.39 -5.80
N ASN A 60 -6.89 -6.96 -5.22
CA ASN A 60 -7.13 -6.92 -3.77
C ASN A 60 -6.11 -6.06 -3.01
N ILE A 61 -5.61 -5.00 -3.65
CA ILE A 61 -4.75 -4.00 -3.01
C ILE A 61 -5.64 -3.01 -2.26
N TYR A 62 -5.33 -2.80 -0.98
CA TYR A 62 -6.07 -1.91 -0.10
C TYR A 62 -5.42 -0.53 -0.10
N ALA A 63 -6.21 0.53 -0.32
CA ALA A 63 -5.81 1.91 -0.13
C ALA A 63 -6.53 2.48 1.10
N PHE A 64 -5.76 2.81 2.14
CA PHE A 64 -6.26 3.33 3.41
C PHE A 64 -6.02 4.83 3.48
N TYR A 65 -6.99 5.59 4.01
CA TYR A 65 -6.88 7.03 4.11
C TYR A 65 -7.76 7.62 5.22
N ASN A 66 -7.36 8.79 5.71
CA ASN A 66 -8.13 9.62 6.62
C ASN A 66 -8.39 10.96 5.94
N ASN A 67 -9.61 11.48 6.05
CA ASN A 67 -10.01 12.72 5.37
C ASN A 67 -9.19 13.95 5.84
N CYS A 68 -8.53 13.86 6.99
CA CYS A 68 -7.68 14.90 7.55
C CYS A 68 -6.19 14.72 7.23
N ASP A 69 -5.77 13.59 6.65
CA ASP A 69 -4.37 13.36 6.23
C ASP A 69 -4.22 13.75 4.76
N LEU A 70 -3.99 15.05 4.55
CA LEU A 70 -3.83 15.67 3.24
C LEU A 70 -2.40 16.19 3.05
N ASN A 71 -1.97 16.33 1.80
CA ASN A 71 -0.70 16.94 1.45
C ASN A 71 -0.90 18.02 0.39
N TYR A 72 -0.42 19.22 0.68
CA TYR A 72 -0.44 20.31 -0.30
C TYR A 72 0.44 19.95 -1.49
N CYS A 73 -0.12 20.04 -2.68
CA CYS A 73 0.61 19.86 -3.94
C CYS A 73 0.84 21.23 -4.58
N ASP A 74 2.10 21.67 -4.62
CA ASP A 74 2.47 22.97 -5.20
C ASP A 74 2.09 23.06 -6.70
N ASP A 75 2.21 21.96 -7.44
CA ASP A 75 1.89 21.92 -8.88
C ASP A 75 0.39 22.02 -9.17
N CYS A 76 -0.45 21.55 -8.22
CA CYS A 76 -1.91 21.58 -8.35
C CYS A 76 -2.56 22.73 -7.58
N GLU A 77 -1.80 23.40 -6.72
CA GLU A 77 -2.25 24.44 -5.79
C GLU A 77 -3.41 23.99 -4.86
N GLU A 78 -3.51 22.69 -4.56
CA GLU A 78 -4.57 22.10 -3.74
C GLU A 78 -4.07 21.06 -2.73
N ASP A 79 -4.89 20.78 -1.71
CA ASP A 79 -4.64 19.72 -0.74
C ASP A 79 -5.10 18.35 -1.29
N LEU A 80 -4.15 17.47 -1.56
CA LEU A 80 -4.42 16.12 -2.09
C LEU A 80 -4.57 15.09 -0.98
N GLN A 81 -5.49 14.15 -1.17
CA GLN A 81 -5.70 13.03 -0.25
C GLN A 81 -4.49 12.09 -0.26
N ILE A 82 -3.96 11.77 0.92
CA ILE A 82 -2.92 10.76 1.06
C ILE A 82 -3.52 9.39 1.30
N PHE A 83 -2.99 8.42 0.56
CA PHE A 83 -3.31 7.00 0.65
C PHE A 83 -2.09 6.21 1.10
N TYR A 84 -2.35 5.19 1.90
CA TYR A 84 -1.38 4.19 2.31
C TYR A 84 -1.78 2.82 1.83
N SER A 85 -0.81 2.06 1.34
CA SER A 85 -1.04 0.70 0.85
C SER A 85 0.14 -0.20 1.01
N PHE A 86 -0.09 -1.48 0.79
CA PHE A 86 0.94 -2.51 0.81
C PHE A 86 0.95 -3.24 -0.52
N ILE A 87 2.12 -3.32 -1.12
CA ILE A 87 2.38 -4.14 -2.30
C ILE A 87 3.29 -5.29 -1.92
N ILE A 88 3.13 -6.42 -2.61
CA ILE A 88 3.97 -7.59 -2.40
C ILE A 88 4.91 -7.74 -3.58
N LEU A 89 6.18 -7.96 -3.30
CA LEU A 89 7.18 -8.31 -4.29
C LEU A 89 7.63 -9.76 -4.09
N LYS A 90 7.79 -10.50 -5.19
CA LYS A 90 8.48 -11.79 -5.25
C LYS A 90 9.71 -11.62 -6.11
N ASN A 91 10.90 -11.73 -5.51
CA ASN A 91 12.18 -11.50 -6.19
C ASN A 91 12.22 -10.15 -6.94
N ASN A 92 11.75 -9.08 -6.27
CA ASN A 92 11.64 -7.70 -6.78
C ASN A 92 10.59 -7.47 -7.87
N GLU A 93 9.84 -8.48 -8.29
CA GLU A 93 8.70 -8.32 -9.20
C GLU A 93 7.39 -8.23 -8.42
N VAL A 94 6.46 -7.39 -8.90
CA VAL A 94 5.16 -7.21 -8.24
C VAL A 94 4.34 -8.50 -8.31
N TYR A 95 3.83 -8.93 -7.16
CA TYR A 95 3.00 -10.11 -7.00
C TYR A 95 1.54 -9.71 -6.80
N PHE A 96 0.68 -10.08 -7.77
CA PHE A 96 -0.71 -9.62 -7.83
C PHE A 96 -1.75 -10.63 -7.31
N ASN A 97 -1.35 -11.85 -6.97
CA ASN A 97 -2.29 -12.89 -6.54
C ASN A 97 -2.52 -12.85 -5.02
N LEU A 98 -2.96 -11.69 -4.52
CA LEU A 98 -3.20 -11.47 -3.10
C LEU A 98 -4.60 -11.96 -2.70
N PRO A 99 -4.74 -12.62 -1.54
CA PRO A 99 -6.06 -12.94 -1.01
C PRO A 99 -6.76 -11.66 -0.54
N LYS A 100 -8.10 -11.66 -0.61
CA LYS A 100 -8.89 -10.69 0.16
C LYS A 100 -8.71 -10.99 1.65
N ILE A 101 -8.51 -9.93 2.42
CA ILE A 101 -8.42 -9.98 3.87
C ILE A 101 -9.75 -9.44 4.40
N ASP A 102 -10.56 -10.31 4.98
CA ASP A 102 -11.80 -9.96 5.65
C ASP A 102 -11.54 -9.27 6.99
#